data_AF-A0A847HHZ7-F1
#
_entry.id   AF-A0A847HHZ7-F1
#
_cell.length_a   1.000
_cell.length_b   1.000
_cell.length_c   1.000
_cell.angle_alpha   90.00
_cell.angle_beta   90.00
_cell.angle_gamma   90.00
#
_symmetry.space_group_name_H-M   'P 1'
#
loop_
_entity.id
_entity.type
_entity.pdbx_description
1 polymer ?
#
loop_
_entity_poly.entity_id
_entity_poly.type
_entity_poly.pdbx_seq_one_letter_code
_entity_poly.pdbx_strand_id
1 'polypeptide(L)'
;MMKKSGRINENYLFVQAYGLYCDARKAEKCDYIRAINLYRQALSLIDSILERFPSSSLALMIAQRKFRIGRSTYESIKKRIEKLRAAAWRQEMLEILHDCAKNISQTELCCEKLASLAGLFLINRQPARALAVVNEAAELAERISDPVSRGHTLSAVAVSYAGIGEYERAVTLSAFFPDTMDQVRLLTSLGCVYYEKKLRDRARQMFISAIDTVERSKELEVLVTGRAWIAFKLGESGEYYWAFEVAETVPDEEVKLSIMHQIVDHLIASGKFASIVEIGRKIEDSLIRAELAVSLVMKHIAEGFFSQARDAAAGIAVPFLRARAYLAIASEYKDRAAMQVVYDLINEAVKLVETLKDVPEKILILTQAASVYFKFKQEAKIRELMQRAFNLSQGQGYTNKDSEFVSFLLKKCLEFGQIELANDLLEQIGDARLKDLAVIEIVGKHASLDNFQLARTLADSLQTNVSRCKAYLRVIADNPENRNYQEKINLLNLIVSSLQNKISTTDKDAIMSQCSLLLARYERFHLALQLQEKIESDVMRDELLWQLAEMKINSNAVEEGSAIVRLIKDHDRRIARMIELGCGIFEGRYANTTFTAGDFLSVAFSFWLDEKERLETES
;
A
#
# COMPACT_ATOMS: atom_id res chain seq x y z
N MET A 1 -37.30 12.03 -64.72
CA MET A 1 -36.01 12.67 -64.37
C MET A 1 -35.26 11.78 -63.38
N MET A 2 -34.19 11.14 -63.83
CA MET A 2 -33.37 10.23 -63.02
C MET A 2 -32.61 11.01 -61.92
N LYS A 3 -32.61 10.45 -60.70
CA LYS A 3 -31.72 10.87 -59.60
C LYS A 3 -30.28 10.83 -60.11
N LYS A 4 -29.62 11.99 -60.23
CA LYS A 4 -28.17 12.05 -60.48
C LYS A 4 -27.46 11.43 -59.29
N SER A 5 -26.91 10.23 -59.47
CA SER A 5 -25.89 9.69 -58.56
C SER A 5 -24.76 10.71 -58.50
N GLY A 6 -24.44 11.20 -57.29
CA GLY A 6 -23.34 12.14 -57.10
C GLY A 6 -22.05 11.50 -57.56
N ARG A 7 -21.44 12.01 -58.64
CA ARG A 7 -20.14 11.54 -59.10
C ARG A 7 -19.12 11.82 -58.00
N ILE A 8 -18.47 10.77 -57.50
CA ILE A 8 -17.31 10.88 -56.61
C ILE A 8 -16.26 11.67 -57.36
N ASN A 9 -15.95 12.87 -56.88
CA ASN A 9 -14.89 13.73 -57.40
C ASN A 9 -13.87 14.03 -56.30
N GLU A 10 -12.74 14.64 -56.65
CA GLU A 10 -11.66 14.96 -55.74
C GLU A 10 -12.11 15.79 -54.52
N ASN A 11 -13.05 16.71 -54.72
CA ASN A 11 -13.56 17.59 -53.68
C ASN A 11 -14.44 16.82 -52.69
N TYR A 12 -15.22 15.86 -53.18
CA TYR A 12 -16.00 14.98 -52.32
C TYR A 12 -15.11 14.15 -51.40
N LEU A 13 -14.04 13.54 -51.93
CA LEU A 13 -13.06 12.79 -51.12
C LEU A 13 -12.33 13.70 -50.12
N PHE A 14 -12.00 14.93 -50.51
CA PHE A 14 -11.37 15.90 -49.61
C PHE A 14 -12.30 16.32 -48.46
N VAL A 15 -13.58 16.56 -48.73
CA VAL A 15 -14.59 16.88 -47.70
C VAL A 15 -14.79 15.71 -46.75
N GLN A 16 -14.84 14.48 -47.25
CA GLN A 16 -14.88 13.28 -46.40
C GLN A 16 -13.64 13.16 -45.52
N ALA A 17 -12.44 13.36 -46.09
CA ALA A 17 -11.18 13.37 -45.32
C ALA A 17 -11.18 14.46 -44.24
N TYR A 18 -11.72 15.65 -44.53
CA TYR A 18 -11.87 16.72 -43.55
C TYR A 18 -12.86 16.35 -42.43
N GLY A 19 -13.96 15.68 -42.75
CA GLY A 19 -14.90 15.14 -41.76
C GLY A 19 -14.23 14.17 -40.80
N LEU A 20 -13.52 13.18 -41.33
CA LEU A 20 -12.77 12.20 -40.54
C LEU A 20 -11.69 12.87 -39.67
N TYR A 21 -10.99 13.89 -40.19
CA TYR A 21 -10.04 14.67 -39.41
C TYR A 21 -10.70 15.41 -38.23
N CYS A 22 -11.89 15.97 -38.44
CA CYS A 22 -12.63 16.65 -37.36
C CYS A 22 -13.07 15.66 -36.27
N ASP A 23 -13.53 14.49 -36.67
CA ASP A 23 -13.93 13.43 -35.73
C ASP A 23 -12.72 12.83 -35.01
N ALA A 24 -11.60 12.65 -35.69
CA ALA A 24 -10.33 12.24 -35.08
C ALA A 24 -9.92 13.21 -33.96
N ARG A 25 -10.00 14.53 -34.21
CA ARG A 25 -9.69 15.56 -33.20
C ARG A 25 -10.59 15.53 -31.98
N LYS A 26 -11.85 15.11 -32.13
CA LYS A 26 -12.76 14.91 -30.98
C LYS A 26 -12.37 13.65 -30.21
N ALA A 27 -12.13 12.55 -30.93
CA ALA A 27 -11.77 11.26 -30.36
C ALA A 27 -10.46 11.30 -29.56
N GLU A 28 -9.48 12.11 -29.95
CA GLU A 28 -8.20 12.27 -29.22
C GLU A 28 -8.31 12.56 -27.73
N LYS A 29 -9.43 13.10 -27.28
CA LYS A 29 -9.63 13.44 -25.87
C LYS A 29 -9.83 12.21 -24.99
N CYS A 30 -10.35 11.11 -25.55
CA CYS A 30 -10.82 9.97 -24.76
C CYS A 30 -10.79 8.60 -25.47
N ASP A 31 -10.44 8.53 -26.76
CA ASP A 31 -10.34 7.28 -27.52
C ASP A 31 -9.21 7.39 -28.57
N TYR A 32 -8.01 6.99 -28.17
CA TYR A 32 -6.78 7.17 -28.94
C TYR A 32 -6.69 6.21 -30.12
N ILE A 33 -7.10 4.95 -29.95
CA ILE A 33 -7.13 3.96 -31.04
C ILE A 33 -8.06 4.46 -32.15
N ARG A 34 -9.28 4.89 -31.79
CA ARG A 34 -10.23 5.46 -32.75
C ARG A 34 -9.67 6.72 -33.42
N ALA A 35 -9.04 7.62 -32.66
CA ALA A 35 -8.44 8.82 -33.21
C ALA A 35 -7.35 8.50 -34.26
N ILE A 36 -6.44 7.57 -33.95
CA ILE A 36 -5.38 7.14 -34.89
C ILE A 36 -5.99 6.54 -36.15
N ASN A 37 -6.98 5.66 -36.02
CA ASN A 37 -7.65 5.03 -37.17
C ASN A 37 -8.34 6.07 -38.06
N LEU A 38 -9.07 7.03 -37.47
CA LEU A 38 -9.71 8.11 -38.22
C LEU A 38 -8.68 9.02 -38.92
N TYR A 39 -7.55 9.33 -38.30
CA TYR A 39 -6.48 10.05 -38.98
C TYR A 39 -5.88 9.25 -40.13
N ARG A 40 -5.60 7.96 -39.94
CA ARG A 40 -5.09 7.09 -41.01
C ARG A 40 -6.07 7.02 -42.18
N GLN A 41 -7.37 6.91 -41.91
CA GLN A 41 -8.41 6.93 -42.94
C GLN A 41 -8.51 8.30 -43.64
N ALA A 42 -8.38 9.41 -42.91
CA ALA A 42 -8.35 10.74 -43.51
C ALA A 42 -7.13 10.90 -44.45
N LEU A 43 -5.96 10.41 -44.03
CA LEU A 43 -4.75 10.44 -44.85
C LEU A 43 -4.87 9.53 -46.08
N SER A 44 -5.43 8.32 -45.93
CA SER A 44 -5.61 7.39 -47.07
C SER A 44 -6.59 7.93 -48.11
N LEU A 45 -7.66 8.63 -47.68
CA LEU A 45 -8.55 9.32 -48.62
C LEU A 45 -7.83 10.42 -49.39
N ILE A 46 -6.92 11.15 -48.76
CA ILE A 46 -6.11 12.16 -49.45
C ILE A 46 -5.14 11.53 -50.43
N ASP A 47 -4.45 10.47 -50.01
CA ASP A 47 -3.50 9.75 -50.86
C ASP A 47 -4.25 9.16 -52.08
N SER A 48 -5.50 8.70 -51.91
CA SER A 48 -6.34 8.22 -53.01
C SER A 48 -6.72 9.29 -54.03
N ILE A 49 -6.69 10.58 -53.68
CA ILE A 49 -6.95 11.67 -54.64
C ILE A 49 -5.79 11.79 -55.63
N LEU A 50 -4.54 11.60 -55.18
CA LEU A 50 -3.38 11.58 -56.06
C LEU A 50 -3.46 10.43 -57.06
N GLU A 51 -3.93 9.27 -56.62
CA GLU A 51 -4.06 8.07 -57.45
C GLU A 51 -5.22 8.16 -58.44
N ARG A 52 -6.39 8.61 -57.98
CA ARG A 52 -7.64 8.58 -58.77
C ARG A 52 -7.86 9.83 -59.62
N PHE A 53 -7.29 10.97 -59.24
CA PHE A 53 -7.48 12.26 -59.91
C PHE A 53 -6.15 13.04 -60.10
N PRO A 54 -5.12 12.44 -60.71
CA PRO A 54 -3.77 13.02 -60.77
C PRO A 54 -3.70 14.37 -61.52
N SER A 55 -4.63 14.61 -62.45
CA SER A 55 -4.72 15.86 -63.23
C SER A 55 -5.49 16.98 -62.53
N SER A 56 -6.06 16.73 -61.34
CA SER A 56 -6.79 17.76 -60.60
C SER A 56 -5.84 18.78 -59.98
N SER A 57 -6.29 20.05 -59.95
CA SER A 57 -5.59 21.13 -59.24
C SER A 57 -5.34 20.79 -57.75
N LEU A 58 -6.27 20.06 -57.14
CA LEU A 58 -6.16 19.62 -55.74
C LEU A 58 -5.07 18.55 -55.58
N ALA A 59 -4.96 17.61 -56.52
CA ALA A 59 -3.88 16.61 -56.54
C ALA A 59 -2.50 17.29 -56.69
N LEU A 60 -2.38 18.31 -57.54
CA LEU A 60 -1.16 19.11 -57.67
C LEU A 60 -0.81 19.83 -56.36
N MET A 61 -1.80 20.42 -55.66
CA MET A 61 -1.58 21.06 -54.36
C MET A 61 -1.15 20.05 -53.27
N ILE A 62 -1.70 18.83 -53.31
CA ILE A 62 -1.31 17.74 -52.41
C ILE A 62 0.13 17.32 -52.68
N ALA A 63 0.47 17.05 -53.95
CA ALA A 63 1.82 16.64 -54.36
C ALA A 63 2.90 17.68 -54.03
N GLN A 64 2.57 18.98 -54.17
CA GLN A 64 3.46 20.08 -53.81
C GLN A 64 3.53 20.35 -52.29
N ARG A 65 2.85 19.56 -51.45
CA ARG A 65 2.74 19.73 -49.99
C ARG A 65 2.20 21.09 -49.55
N LYS A 66 1.45 21.78 -50.42
CA LYS A 66 0.87 23.11 -50.16
C LYS A 66 -0.53 23.03 -49.54
N PHE A 67 -1.11 21.84 -49.46
CA PHE A 67 -2.45 21.65 -48.90
C PHE A 67 -2.47 21.63 -47.37
N ARG A 68 -3.64 21.94 -46.80
CA ARG A 68 -3.94 21.81 -45.37
C ARG A 68 -5.31 21.18 -45.17
N ILE A 69 -5.43 20.33 -44.17
CA ILE A 69 -6.72 19.86 -43.67
C ILE A 69 -7.07 20.72 -42.46
N GLY A 70 -8.00 21.67 -42.65
CA GLY A 70 -8.27 22.70 -41.66
C GLY A 70 -7.02 23.54 -41.35
N ARG A 71 -6.52 23.46 -40.11
CA ARG A 71 -5.30 24.17 -39.66
C ARG A 71 -4.04 23.30 -39.65
N SER A 72 -4.15 22.02 -40.03
CA SER A 72 -3.06 21.05 -39.96
C SER A 72 -2.50 20.72 -41.34
N THR A 73 -1.18 20.57 -41.43
CA THR A 73 -0.52 19.98 -42.60
C THR A 73 -0.54 18.44 -42.50
N TYR A 74 -0.36 17.75 -43.63
CA TYR A 74 -0.23 16.29 -43.66
C TYR A 74 0.84 15.77 -42.68
N GLU A 75 2.02 16.40 -42.69
CA GLU A 75 3.12 16.07 -41.79
C GLU A 75 2.76 16.29 -40.31
N SER A 76 2.01 17.36 -40.00
CA SER A 76 1.55 17.59 -38.63
C SER A 76 0.57 16.52 -38.15
N ILE A 77 -0.22 15.92 -39.04
CA ILE A 77 -1.13 14.82 -38.72
C ILE A 77 -0.33 13.53 -38.49
N LYS A 78 0.68 13.24 -39.32
CA LYS A 78 1.59 12.10 -39.08
C LYS A 78 2.28 12.20 -37.72
N LYS A 79 2.86 13.36 -37.40
CA LYS A 79 3.45 13.62 -36.07
C LYS A 79 2.44 13.48 -34.93
N ARG A 80 1.17 13.79 -35.18
CA ARG A 80 0.09 13.64 -34.19
C ARG A 80 -0.25 12.17 -33.97
N ILE A 81 -0.35 11.37 -35.03
CA ILE A 81 -0.49 9.91 -34.93
C ILE A 81 0.66 9.30 -34.12
N GLU A 82 1.89 9.72 -34.38
CA GLU A 82 3.06 9.26 -33.63
C GLU A 82 2.97 9.62 -32.13
N LYS A 83 2.57 10.85 -31.79
CA LYS A 83 2.37 11.27 -30.40
C LYS A 83 1.27 10.50 -29.67
N LEU A 84 0.21 10.12 -30.37
CA LEU A 84 -0.92 9.36 -29.80
C LEU A 84 -0.59 7.88 -29.62
N ARG A 85 0.45 7.36 -30.29
CA ARG A 85 0.75 5.93 -30.33
C ARG A 85 0.94 5.32 -28.95
N ALA A 86 1.67 5.99 -28.05
CA ALA A 86 1.89 5.50 -26.69
C ALA A 86 0.59 5.39 -25.89
N ALA A 87 -0.31 6.38 -26.03
CA ALA A 87 -1.62 6.37 -25.36
C ALA A 87 -2.55 5.31 -25.97
N ALA A 88 -2.44 5.06 -27.28
CA ALA A 88 -3.16 3.99 -27.96
C ALA A 88 -2.67 2.59 -27.55
N TRP A 89 -1.37 2.36 -27.40
CA TRP A 89 -0.86 1.08 -26.88
C TRP A 89 -1.33 0.82 -25.44
N ARG A 90 -1.33 1.87 -24.61
CA ARG A 90 -1.91 1.80 -23.26
C ARG A 90 -3.38 1.45 -23.29
N GLN A 91 -4.14 2.04 -24.21
CA GLN A 91 -5.56 1.70 -24.40
C GLN A 91 -5.70 0.24 -24.84
N GLU A 92 -4.95 -0.21 -25.83
CA GLU A 92 -5.02 -1.57 -26.39
C GLU A 92 -4.67 -2.63 -25.34
N MET A 93 -3.65 -2.36 -24.52
CA MET A 93 -3.31 -3.20 -23.37
C MET A 93 -4.50 -3.33 -22.41
N LEU A 94 -5.14 -2.22 -22.04
CA LEU A 94 -6.28 -2.24 -21.12
C LEU A 94 -7.47 -3.02 -21.69
N GLU A 95 -7.70 -2.96 -23.01
CA GLU A 95 -8.74 -3.76 -23.66
C GLU A 95 -8.43 -5.26 -23.62
N ILE A 96 -7.17 -5.65 -23.89
CA ILE A 96 -6.75 -7.06 -23.80
C ILE A 96 -6.90 -7.57 -22.36
N LEU A 97 -6.49 -6.78 -21.37
CA LEU A 97 -6.64 -7.15 -19.96
C LEU A 97 -8.10 -7.19 -19.53
N HIS A 98 -8.95 -6.33 -20.09
CA HIS A 98 -10.41 -6.35 -19.89
C HIS A 98 -11.01 -7.64 -20.45
N ASP A 99 -10.62 -8.05 -21.66
CA ASP A 99 -11.05 -9.33 -22.24
C ASP A 99 -10.55 -10.52 -21.41
N CYS A 100 -9.30 -10.50 -20.94
CA CYS A 100 -8.79 -11.50 -20.00
C CYS A 100 -9.64 -11.57 -18.72
N ALA A 101 -10.01 -10.42 -18.14
CA ALA A 101 -10.80 -10.38 -16.91
C ALA A 101 -12.16 -11.07 -17.08
N LYS A 102 -12.78 -10.99 -18.26
CA LYS A 102 -14.06 -11.65 -18.56
C LYS A 102 -13.97 -13.17 -18.61
N ASN A 103 -12.77 -13.70 -18.82
CA ASN A 103 -12.52 -15.14 -18.84
C ASN A 103 -12.33 -15.74 -17.44
N ILE A 104 -12.28 -14.93 -16.39
CA ILE A 104 -12.21 -15.41 -15.00
C ILE A 104 -13.54 -16.06 -14.63
N SER A 105 -13.50 -17.31 -14.18
CA SER A 105 -14.69 -18.09 -13.82
C SER A 105 -15.28 -17.67 -12.47
N GLN A 106 -14.42 -17.35 -11.50
CA GLN A 106 -14.82 -16.78 -10.22
C GLN A 106 -15.38 -15.36 -10.40
N THR A 107 -16.71 -15.24 -10.36
CA THR A 107 -17.44 -13.96 -10.54
C THR A 107 -16.96 -12.84 -9.61
N GLU A 108 -16.66 -13.15 -8.34
CA GLU A 108 -16.14 -12.19 -7.37
C GLU A 108 -14.79 -11.62 -7.82
N LEU A 109 -13.84 -12.49 -8.19
CA LEU A 109 -12.52 -12.11 -8.67
C LEU A 109 -12.60 -11.37 -10.00
N CYS A 110 -13.48 -11.80 -10.91
CA CYS A 110 -13.77 -11.11 -12.18
C CYS A 110 -14.19 -9.65 -11.91
N CYS A 111 -15.16 -9.43 -11.03
CA CYS A 111 -15.62 -8.09 -10.66
C CYS A 111 -14.50 -7.24 -10.05
N GLU A 112 -13.66 -7.81 -9.20
CA GLU A 112 -12.50 -7.13 -8.60
C GLU A 112 -11.50 -6.65 -9.68
N LYS A 113 -11.18 -7.50 -10.66
CA LYS A 113 -10.25 -7.13 -11.74
C LYS A 113 -10.86 -6.13 -12.72
N LEU A 114 -12.15 -6.25 -13.04
CA LEU A 114 -12.88 -5.24 -13.82
C LEU A 114 -12.88 -3.88 -13.11
N ALA A 115 -13.17 -3.85 -11.81
CA ALA A 115 -13.14 -2.64 -11.00
C ALA A 115 -11.75 -1.97 -10.98
N SER A 116 -10.68 -2.77 -10.92
CA SER A 116 -9.30 -2.30 -10.98
C SER A 116 -8.97 -1.69 -12.36
N LEU A 117 -9.35 -2.36 -13.45
CA LEU A 117 -9.14 -1.89 -14.81
C LEU A 117 -9.91 -0.61 -15.11
N ALA A 118 -11.13 -0.44 -14.57
CA ALA A 118 -11.89 0.79 -14.71
C ALA A 118 -11.14 2.03 -14.19
N GLY A 119 -10.45 1.89 -13.04
CA GLY A 119 -9.57 2.94 -12.52
C GLY A 119 -8.46 3.33 -13.50
N LEU A 120 -7.86 2.34 -14.17
CA LEU A 120 -6.81 2.59 -15.17
C LEU A 120 -7.34 3.23 -16.45
N PHE A 121 -8.54 2.85 -16.90
CA PHE A 121 -9.21 3.53 -18.01
C PHE A 121 -9.41 5.02 -17.72
N LEU A 122 -9.76 5.38 -16.49
CA LEU A 122 -9.85 6.78 -16.07
C LEU A 122 -8.50 7.49 -16.11
N ILE A 123 -7.43 6.86 -15.59
CA ILE A 123 -6.06 7.39 -15.65
C ILE A 123 -5.62 7.59 -17.10
N ASN A 124 -6.04 6.71 -18.01
CA ASN A 124 -5.81 6.85 -19.45
C ASN A 124 -6.72 7.91 -20.11
N ARG A 125 -7.49 8.69 -19.36
CA ARG A 125 -8.46 9.71 -19.79
C ARG A 125 -9.65 9.15 -20.59
N GLN A 126 -10.13 7.97 -20.23
CA GLN A 126 -11.25 7.29 -20.91
C GLN A 126 -12.43 7.11 -19.96
N PRO A 127 -13.06 8.20 -19.47
CA PRO A 127 -14.10 8.11 -18.43
C PRO A 127 -15.33 7.31 -18.89
N ALA A 128 -15.67 7.37 -20.18
CA ALA A 128 -16.78 6.59 -20.73
C ALA A 128 -16.49 5.08 -20.72
N ARG A 129 -15.24 4.66 -20.98
CA ARG A 129 -14.85 3.24 -20.91
C ARG A 129 -14.75 2.78 -19.46
N ALA A 130 -14.13 3.59 -18.59
CA ALA A 130 -14.10 3.34 -17.15
C ALA A 130 -15.52 3.07 -16.61
N LEU A 131 -16.47 3.94 -16.95
CA LEU A 131 -17.88 3.78 -16.56
C LEU A 131 -18.51 2.50 -17.11
N ALA A 132 -18.26 2.16 -18.37
CA ALA A 132 -18.78 0.95 -18.99
C ALA A 132 -18.26 -0.32 -18.29
N VAL A 133 -16.97 -0.35 -17.94
CA VAL A 133 -16.33 -1.48 -17.25
C VAL A 133 -16.87 -1.62 -15.82
N VAL A 134 -17.04 -0.53 -15.06
CA VAL A 134 -17.67 -0.62 -13.72
C VAL A 134 -19.13 -1.06 -13.81
N ASN A 135 -19.88 -0.59 -14.81
CA ASN A 135 -21.25 -1.05 -15.03
C ASN A 135 -21.30 -2.57 -15.32
N GLU A 136 -20.39 -3.08 -16.14
CA GLU A 136 -20.29 -4.52 -16.40
C GLU A 136 -20.00 -5.29 -15.11
N ALA A 137 -19.06 -4.80 -14.27
CA ALA A 137 -18.79 -5.39 -12.97
C ALA A 137 -20.01 -5.34 -12.03
N ALA A 138 -20.78 -4.25 -12.04
CA ALA A 138 -22.01 -4.12 -11.26
C ALA A 138 -23.08 -5.14 -11.69
N GLU A 139 -23.31 -5.28 -13.00
CA GLU A 139 -24.25 -6.25 -13.56
C GLU A 139 -23.87 -7.69 -13.22
N LEU A 140 -22.58 -8.02 -13.23
CA LEU A 140 -22.08 -9.33 -12.81
C LEU A 140 -22.25 -9.55 -11.31
N ALA A 141 -21.93 -8.54 -10.50
CA ALA A 141 -22.09 -8.59 -9.05
C ALA A 141 -23.56 -8.82 -8.65
N GLU A 142 -24.52 -8.16 -9.30
CA GLU A 142 -25.96 -8.34 -9.03
C GLU A 142 -26.45 -9.78 -9.30
N ARG A 143 -25.80 -10.51 -10.21
CA ARG A 143 -26.13 -11.90 -10.57
C ARG A 143 -25.57 -12.94 -9.61
N ILE A 144 -24.74 -12.54 -8.63
CA ILE A 144 -24.21 -13.46 -7.63
C ILE A 144 -25.36 -14.02 -6.79
N SER A 145 -25.48 -15.35 -6.76
CA SER A 145 -26.59 -16.06 -6.11
C SER A 145 -26.53 -15.94 -4.58
N ASP A 146 -25.34 -16.03 -4.01
CA ASP A 146 -25.15 -15.91 -2.57
C ASP A 146 -25.29 -14.44 -2.14
N PRO A 147 -26.22 -14.10 -1.22
CA PRO A 147 -26.50 -12.72 -0.87
C PRO A 147 -25.33 -12.04 -0.13
N VAL A 148 -24.51 -12.81 0.60
CA VAL A 148 -23.36 -12.28 1.35
C VAL A 148 -22.24 -11.93 0.36
N SER A 149 -21.85 -12.87 -0.49
CA SER A 149 -20.90 -12.66 -1.59
C SER A 149 -21.34 -11.51 -2.49
N ARG A 150 -22.62 -11.49 -2.91
CA ARG A 150 -23.18 -10.39 -3.72
C ARG A 150 -22.99 -9.04 -3.03
N GLY A 151 -23.32 -8.97 -1.75
CA GLY A 151 -23.14 -7.79 -0.93
C GLY A 151 -21.71 -7.28 -0.91
N HIS A 152 -20.74 -8.17 -0.67
CA HIS A 152 -19.32 -7.83 -0.68
C HIS A 152 -18.83 -7.39 -2.06
N THR A 153 -19.24 -8.05 -3.14
CA THR A 153 -18.84 -7.67 -4.51
C THR A 153 -19.44 -6.33 -4.92
N LEU A 154 -20.73 -6.09 -4.64
CA LEU A 154 -21.37 -4.79 -4.88
C LEU A 154 -20.69 -3.67 -4.10
N SER A 155 -20.17 -3.98 -2.90
CA SER A 155 -19.37 -3.03 -2.12
C SER A 155 -18.07 -2.63 -2.81
N ALA A 156 -17.29 -3.61 -3.29
CA ALA A 156 -16.08 -3.34 -4.05
C ALA A 156 -16.37 -2.51 -5.33
N VAL A 157 -17.47 -2.83 -6.03
CA VAL A 157 -17.92 -2.07 -7.21
C VAL A 157 -18.35 -0.64 -6.85
N ALA A 158 -19.04 -0.44 -5.73
CA ALA A 158 -19.42 0.90 -5.26
C ALA A 158 -18.20 1.78 -4.96
N VAL A 159 -17.14 1.21 -4.37
CA VAL A 159 -15.85 1.90 -4.18
C VAL A 159 -15.23 2.28 -5.53
N SER A 160 -15.30 1.40 -6.53
CA SER A 160 -14.82 1.71 -7.89
C SER A 160 -15.62 2.85 -8.54
N TYR A 161 -16.95 2.87 -8.45
CA TYR A 161 -17.78 4.00 -8.89
C TYR A 161 -17.35 5.31 -8.25
N ALA A 162 -17.11 5.32 -6.93
CA ALA A 162 -16.62 6.49 -6.22
C ALA A 162 -15.24 6.93 -6.74
N GLY A 163 -14.32 5.99 -6.98
CA GLY A 163 -13.00 6.22 -7.53
C GLY A 163 -13.02 6.88 -8.91
N ILE A 164 -13.99 6.53 -9.76
CA ILE A 164 -14.17 7.14 -11.09
C ILE A 164 -15.03 8.41 -11.08
N GLY A 165 -15.50 8.85 -9.92
CA GLY A 165 -16.27 10.09 -9.74
C GLY A 165 -17.79 9.95 -9.83
N GLU A 166 -18.31 8.73 -9.93
CA GLU A 166 -19.73 8.39 -10.04
C GLU A 166 -20.35 8.16 -8.65
N TYR A 167 -20.30 9.21 -7.83
CA TYR A 167 -20.68 9.12 -6.41
C TYR A 167 -22.13 8.75 -6.18
N GLU A 168 -23.06 9.24 -7.01
CA GLU A 168 -24.49 8.93 -6.84
C GLU A 168 -24.76 7.44 -7.04
N ARG A 169 -24.08 6.80 -8.01
CA ARG A 169 -24.16 5.35 -8.22
C ARG A 169 -23.55 4.56 -7.05
N ALA A 170 -22.41 5.03 -6.53
CA ALA A 170 -21.81 4.44 -5.34
C ALA A 170 -22.78 4.48 -4.14
N VAL A 171 -23.44 5.62 -3.90
CA VAL A 171 -24.44 5.75 -2.81
C VAL A 171 -25.61 4.80 -3.02
N THR A 172 -26.14 4.67 -4.25
CA THR A 172 -27.26 3.75 -4.50
C THR A 172 -26.90 2.30 -4.20
N LEU A 173 -25.66 1.89 -4.48
CA LEU A 173 -25.20 0.53 -4.21
C LEU A 173 -24.91 0.29 -2.72
N SER A 174 -24.57 1.34 -1.97
CA SER A 174 -24.34 1.24 -0.51
C SER A 174 -25.52 0.67 0.27
N ALA A 175 -26.74 0.86 -0.23
CA ALA A 175 -27.96 0.36 0.41
C ALA A 175 -28.09 -1.18 0.40
N PHE A 176 -27.34 -1.87 -0.47
CA PHE A 176 -27.36 -3.32 -0.60
C PHE A 176 -26.26 -4.02 0.20
N PHE A 177 -25.52 -3.27 1.02
CA PHE A 177 -24.46 -3.85 1.83
C PHE A 177 -25.09 -4.72 2.92
N PRO A 178 -24.67 -5.99 3.06
CA PRO A 178 -25.25 -6.90 4.03
C PRO A 178 -24.85 -6.49 5.45
N ASP A 179 -23.64 -5.94 5.57
CA ASP A 179 -23.09 -5.43 6.81
C ASP A 179 -23.32 -3.92 6.93
N THR A 180 -23.91 -3.52 8.07
CA THR A 180 -24.21 -2.10 8.36
C THR A 180 -22.94 -1.26 8.49
N MET A 181 -21.85 -1.84 9.00
CA MET A 181 -20.59 -1.13 9.18
C MET A 181 -19.91 -0.86 7.84
N ASP A 182 -20.01 -1.75 6.87
CA ASP A 182 -19.54 -1.50 5.51
C ASP A 182 -20.31 -0.34 4.86
N GLN A 183 -21.62 -0.25 5.09
CA GLN A 183 -22.43 0.86 4.58
C GLN A 183 -21.95 2.19 5.17
N VAL A 184 -21.72 2.21 6.49
CA VAL A 184 -21.17 3.37 7.21
C VAL A 184 -19.78 3.74 6.70
N ARG A 185 -18.91 2.77 6.42
CA ARG A 185 -17.57 2.99 5.85
C ARG A 185 -17.64 3.66 4.48
N LEU A 186 -18.50 3.18 3.59
CA LEU A 186 -18.69 3.79 2.28
C LEU A 186 -19.25 5.21 2.39
N LEU A 187 -20.34 5.41 3.16
CA LEU A 187 -20.95 6.73 3.33
C LEU A 187 -19.96 7.75 3.94
N THR A 188 -19.22 7.37 4.99
CA THR A 188 -18.21 8.24 5.59
C THR A 188 -17.05 8.55 4.65
N SER A 189 -16.56 7.56 3.87
CA SER A 189 -15.53 7.80 2.86
C SER A 189 -15.99 8.76 1.75
N LEU A 190 -17.22 8.60 1.26
CA LEU A 190 -17.84 9.54 0.32
C LEU A 190 -17.99 10.93 0.94
N GLY A 191 -18.36 11.00 2.22
CA GLY A 191 -18.39 12.23 3.02
C GLY A 191 -17.05 12.95 3.02
N CYS A 192 -15.96 12.24 3.32
CA CYS A 192 -14.59 12.78 3.27
C CYS A 192 -14.23 13.30 1.87
N VAL A 193 -14.51 12.54 0.80
CA VAL A 193 -14.21 12.96 -0.58
C VAL A 193 -14.99 14.22 -0.96
N TYR A 194 -16.27 14.31 -0.61
CA TYR A 194 -17.07 15.52 -0.85
C TYR A 194 -16.54 16.71 -0.05
N TYR A 195 -16.07 16.48 1.16
CA TYR A 195 -15.45 17.52 1.99
C TYR A 195 -14.19 18.09 1.35
N GLU A 196 -13.29 17.22 0.88
CA GLU A 196 -12.07 17.62 0.16
C GLU A 196 -12.36 18.45 -1.09
N LYS A 197 -13.42 18.08 -1.81
CA LYS A 197 -13.94 18.82 -2.97
C LYS A 197 -14.65 20.13 -2.61
N LYS A 198 -14.68 20.50 -1.32
CA LYS A 198 -15.38 21.68 -0.77
C LYS A 198 -16.90 21.66 -0.99
N LEU A 199 -17.48 20.49 -1.27
CA LEU A 199 -18.92 20.28 -1.40
C LEU A 199 -19.52 19.95 -0.02
N ARG A 200 -19.46 20.93 0.88
CA ARG A 200 -19.80 20.80 2.31
C ARG A 200 -21.19 20.20 2.55
N ASP A 201 -22.20 20.61 1.78
CA ASP A 201 -23.58 20.13 1.99
C ASP A 201 -23.73 18.65 1.65
N ARG A 202 -23.12 18.20 0.54
CA ARG A 202 -23.11 16.78 0.16
C ARG A 202 -22.32 15.94 1.15
N ALA A 203 -21.16 16.45 1.60
CA ALA A 203 -20.37 15.79 2.64
C ALA A 203 -21.19 15.57 3.92
N ARG A 204 -21.87 16.62 4.39
CA ARG A 204 -22.77 16.56 5.54
C ARG A 204 -23.90 15.56 5.34
N GLN A 205 -24.54 15.55 4.17
CA GLN A 205 -25.57 14.56 3.86
C GLN A 205 -25.06 13.12 3.98
N MET A 206 -23.84 12.84 3.51
CA MET A 206 -23.25 11.51 3.63
C MET A 206 -22.98 11.14 5.11
N PHE A 207 -22.41 12.05 5.89
CA PHE A 207 -22.19 11.81 7.33
C PHE A 207 -23.51 11.65 8.10
N ILE A 208 -24.53 12.44 7.80
CA ILE A 208 -25.88 12.27 8.38
C ILE A 208 -26.45 10.91 8.01
N SER A 209 -26.37 10.51 6.75
CA SER A 209 -26.85 9.19 6.34
C SER A 209 -26.10 8.06 7.04
N ALA A 210 -24.80 8.21 7.30
CA ALA A 210 -24.02 7.25 8.08
C ALA A 210 -24.50 7.18 9.54
N ILE A 211 -24.73 8.34 10.18
CA ILE A 211 -25.27 8.41 11.55
C ILE A 211 -26.64 7.73 11.60
N ASP A 212 -27.54 8.09 10.69
CA ASP A 212 -28.87 7.49 10.58
C ASP A 212 -28.81 5.97 10.38
N THR A 213 -27.87 5.45 9.58
CA THR A 213 -27.70 4.00 9.38
C THR A 213 -27.28 3.30 10.67
N VAL A 214 -26.38 3.90 11.46
CA VAL A 214 -25.98 3.37 12.76
C VAL A 214 -27.15 3.43 13.75
N GLU A 215 -27.87 4.55 13.83
CA GLU A 215 -28.98 4.75 14.76
C GLU A 215 -30.17 3.81 14.52
N ARG A 216 -30.37 3.35 13.28
CA ARG A 216 -31.39 2.34 12.95
C ARG A 216 -31.02 0.94 13.44
N SER A 217 -29.75 0.68 13.71
CA SER A 217 -29.30 -0.61 14.25
C SER A 217 -29.70 -0.75 15.72
N LYS A 218 -30.12 -1.96 16.10
CA LYS A 218 -30.43 -2.32 17.50
C LYS A 218 -29.25 -3.00 18.20
N GLU A 219 -28.21 -3.33 17.45
CA GLU A 219 -27.04 -4.04 17.97
C GLU A 219 -26.10 -3.05 18.65
N LEU A 220 -25.85 -3.26 19.94
CA LEU A 220 -25.02 -2.36 20.75
C LEU A 220 -23.59 -2.27 20.21
N GLU A 221 -23.06 -3.38 19.67
CA GLU A 221 -21.74 -3.42 19.05
C GLU A 221 -21.65 -2.51 17.81
N VAL A 222 -22.66 -2.53 16.93
CA VAL A 222 -22.74 -1.63 15.76
C VAL A 222 -22.91 -0.18 16.19
N LEU A 223 -23.68 0.09 17.25
CA LEU A 223 -23.82 1.45 17.77
C LEU A 223 -22.48 2.00 18.27
N VAL A 224 -21.73 1.22 19.05
CA VAL A 224 -20.41 1.59 19.57
C VAL A 224 -19.42 1.76 18.42
N THR A 225 -19.23 0.73 17.60
CA THR A 225 -18.23 0.72 16.52
C THR A 225 -18.58 1.70 15.39
N GLY A 226 -19.85 1.85 15.06
CA GLY A 226 -20.35 2.77 14.04
C GLY A 226 -20.18 4.23 14.44
N ARG A 227 -20.59 4.60 15.65
CA ARG A 227 -20.38 5.96 16.18
C ARG A 227 -18.89 6.27 16.30
N ALA A 228 -18.10 5.31 16.76
CA ALA A 228 -16.64 5.40 16.80
C ALA A 228 -16.04 5.74 15.44
N TRP A 229 -16.39 4.94 14.43
CA TRP A 229 -15.90 5.11 13.07
C TRP A 229 -16.33 6.46 12.46
N ILE A 230 -17.58 6.85 12.64
CA ILE A 230 -18.09 8.12 12.12
C ILE A 230 -17.38 9.31 12.77
N ALA A 231 -17.25 9.30 14.10
CA ALA A 231 -16.55 10.35 14.84
C ALA A 231 -15.10 10.48 14.36
N PHE A 232 -14.41 9.35 14.19
CA PHE A 232 -13.07 9.30 13.62
C PHE A 232 -13.01 9.94 12.22
N LYS A 233 -13.90 9.54 11.30
CA LYS A 233 -13.95 10.08 9.92
C LYS A 233 -14.33 11.57 9.87
N LEU A 234 -15.19 12.03 10.76
CA LEU A 234 -15.46 13.45 10.94
C LEU A 234 -14.19 14.21 11.38
N GLY A 235 -13.41 13.63 12.30
CA GLY A 235 -12.11 14.16 12.72
C GLY A 235 -11.12 14.25 11.56
N GLU A 236 -11.02 13.22 10.71
CA GLU A 236 -10.20 13.23 9.49
C GLU A 236 -10.62 14.34 8.52
N SER A 237 -11.93 14.53 8.35
CA SER A 237 -12.46 15.63 7.54
C SER A 237 -12.28 17.01 8.19
N GLY A 238 -11.73 17.09 9.41
CA GLY A 238 -11.47 18.34 10.11
C GLY A 238 -12.72 19.02 10.67
N GLU A 239 -13.84 18.31 10.78
CA GLU A 239 -15.05 18.73 11.47
C GLU A 239 -14.97 18.31 12.96
N TYR A 240 -13.92 18.77 13.66
CA TYR A 240 -13.56 18.28 15.00
C TYR A 240 -14.65 18.45 16.06
N TYR A 241 -15.41 19.55 16.02
CA TYR A 241 -16.50 19.75 16.97
C TYR A 241 -17.56 18.67 16.83
N TRP A 242 -17.97 18.37 15.60
CA TRP A 242 -18.94 17.33 15.32
C TRP A 242 -18.37 15.93 15.61
N ALA A 243 -17.07 15.73 15.36
CA ALA A 243 -16.37 14.50 15.72
C ALA A 243 -16.44 14.23 17.24
N PHE A 244 -16.15 15.22 18.09
CA PHE A 244 -16.26 15.09 19.54
C PHE A 244 -17.71 14.89 19.99
N GLU A 245 -18.68 15.60 19.39
CA GLU A 245 -20.09 15.39 19.69
C GLU A 245 -20.54 13.95 19.41
N VAL A 246 -20.17 13.38 18.25
CA VAL A 246 -20.49 11.98 17.95
C VAL A 246 -19.73 11.03 18.88
N ALA A 247 -18.47 11.32 19.21
CA ALA A 247 -17.70 10.52 20.16
C ALA A 247 -18.35 10.49 21.56
N GLU A 248 -18.88 11.61 22.05
CA GLU A 248 -19.60 11.68 23.33
C GLU A 248 -20.86 10.81 23.37
N THR A 249 -21.46 10.51 22.22
CA THR A 249 -22.62 9.61 22.16
C THR A 249 -22.25 8.13 22.24
N VAL A 250 -20.96 7.78 22.27
CA VAL A 250 -20.52 6.38 22.40
C VAL A 250 -20.79 5.91 23.84
N PRO A 251 -21.58 4.84 24.04
CA PRO A 251 -21.99 4.42 25.38
C PRO A 251 -20.88 3.75 26.18
N ASP A 252 -19.87 3.20 25.51
CA ASP A 252 -18.72 2.58 26.15
C ASP A 252 -17.64 3.65 26.44
N GLU A 253 -17.31 3.84 27.71
CA GLU A 253 -16.36 4.85 28.17
C GLU A 253 -14.93 4.60 27.67
N GLU A 254 -14.49 3.34 27.59
CA GLU A 254 -13.13 3.00 27.12
C GLU A 254 -12.98 3.28 25.63
N VAL A 255 -13.97 2.87 24.84
CA VAL A 255 -14.02 3.15 23.40
C VAL A 255 -14.16 4.65 23.14
N LYS A 256 -15.00 5.35 23.92
CA LYS A 256 -15.13 6.81 23.85
C LYS A 256 -13.78 7.51 24.03
N LEU A 257 -13.05 7.19 25.10
CA LEU A 257 -11.73 7.75 25.36
C LEU A 257 -10.76 7.46 24.21
N SER A 258 -10.76 6.22 23.70
CA SER A 258 -9.92 5.81 22.57
C SER A 258 -10.18 6.64 21.30
N ILE A 259 -11.45 6.88 20.94
CA ILE A 259 -11.79 7.70 19.77
C ILE A 259 -11.39 9.15 19.99
N MET A 260 -11.63 9.68 21.19
CA MET A 260 -11.24 11.04 21.52
C MET A 260 -9.73 11.22 21.37
N HIS A 261 -8.91 10.25 21.79
CA HIS A 261 -7.48 10.24 21.51
C HIS A 261 -7.19 10.27 20.00
N GLN A 262 -7.86 9.44 19.19
CA GLN A 262 -7.65 9.44 17.73
C GLN A 262 -8.05 10.76 17.05
N ILE A 263 -9.14 11.40 17.50
CA ILE A 263 -9.57 12.70 16.99
C ILE A 263 -8.54 13.76 17.36
N VAL A 264 -8.04 13.72 18.60
CA VAL A 264 -6.94 14.57 19.05
C VAL A 264 -5.72 14.35 18.15
N ASP A 265 -5.28 13.12 17.91
CA ASP A 265 -4.15 12.79 17.03
C ASP A 265 -4.32 13.36 15.61
N HIS A 266 -5.51 13.23 15.03
CA HIS A 266 -5.80 13.84 13.72
C HIS A 266 -5.79 15.36 13.75
N LEU A 267 -6.32 15.97 14.81
CA LEU A 267 -6.27 17.42 15.01
C LEU A 267 -4.82 17.92 15.06
N ILE A 268 -3.98 17.20 15.78
CA ILE A 268 -2.54 17.47 15.90
C ILE A 268 -1.87 17.36 14.54
N ALA A 269 -2.13 16.26 13.82
CA ALA A 269 -1.57 16.02 12.48
C ALA A 269 -2.01 17.06 11.46
N SER A 270 -3.23 17.60 11.56
CA SER A 270 -3.77 18.58 10.61
C SER A 270 -3.05 19.93 10.61
N GLY A 271 -2.27 20.22 11.64
CA GLY A 271 -1.61 21.51 11.80
C GLY A 271 -2.54 22.65 12.22
N LYS A 272 -3.83 22.38 12.48
CA LYS A 272 -4.82 23.40 12.89
C LYS A 272 -4.74 23.64 14.40
N PHE A 273 -3.61 24.18 14.83
CA PHE A 273 -3.27 24.31 16.24
C PHE A 273 -3.98 25.46 16.98
N ALA A 274 -4.57 26.43 16.28
CA ALA A 274 -5.40 27.47 16.91
C ALA A 274 -6.64 26.86 17.59
N SER A 275 -7.26 25.87 16.93
CA SER A 275 -8.39 25.12 17.49
C SER A 275 -8.00 24.18 18.64
N ILE A 276 -6.72 23.80 18.80
CA ILE A 276 -6.29 22.89 19.87
C ILE A 276 -6.50 23.51 21.25
N VAL A 277 -6.15 24.79 21.43
CA VAL A 277 -6.32 25.47 22.72
C VAL A 277 -7.81 25.61 23.09
N GLU A 278 -8.66 25.87 22.10
CA GLU A 278 -10.10 26.00 22.30
C GLU A 278 -10.78 24.66 22.60
N ILE A 279 -10.43 23.63 21.83
CA ILE A 279 -10.92 22.26 22.01
C ILE A 279 -10.44 21.71 23.36
N GLY A 280 -9.17 21.90 23.72
CA GLY A 280 -8.59 21.40 24.96
C GLY A 280 -9.22 21.96 26.24
N ARG A 281 -9.80 23.16 26.18
CA ARG A 281 -10.58 23.73 27.30
C ARG A 281 -11.94 23.06 27.49
N LYS A 282 -12.51 22.49 26.44
CA LYS A 282 -13.82 21.83 26.46
C LYS A 282 -13.74 20.34 26.79
N ILE A 283 -12.57 19.72 26.61
CA ILE A 283 -12.34 18.34 27.00
C ILE A 283 -12.30 18.26 28.53
N GLU A 284 -13.25 17.55 29.14
CA GLU A 284 -13.34 17.38 30.60
C GLU A 284 -12.32 16.38 31.14
N ASP A 285 -12.09 15.29 30.40
CA ASP A 285 -11.20 14.20 30.79
C ASP A 285 -9.73 14.65 30.92
N SER A 286 -9.11 14.28 32.04
CA SER A 286 -7.75 14.73 32.37
C SER A 286 -6.65 14.07 31.54
N LEU A 287 -6.88 12.82 31.10
CA LEU A 287 -5.92 12.02 30.36
C LEU A 287 -5.91 12.47 28.89
N ILE A 288 -7.08 12.63 28.26
CA ILE A 288 -7.20 13.19 26.90
C ILE A 288 -6.61 14.61 26.85
N ARG A 289 -6.88 15.43 27.89
CA ARG A 289 -6.31 16.77 27.98
C ARG A 289 -4.78 16.73 28.09
N ALA A 290 -4.22 15.76 28.81
CA ALA A 290 -2.78 15.56 28.91
C ALA A 290 -2.16 15.15 27.57
N GLU A 291 -2.83 14.29 26.78
CA GLU A 291 -2.38 13.90 25.44
C GLU A 291 -2.41 15.07 24.45
N LEU A 292 -3.49 15.85 24.44
CA LEU A 292 -3.57 17.06 23.64
C LEU A 292 -2.46 18.07 24.01
N ALA A 293 -2.12 18.16 25.29
CA ALA A 293 -1.01 18.99 25.77
C ALA A 293 0.35 18.48 25.28
N VAL A 294 0.62 17.16 25.27
CA VAL A 294 1.83 16.58 24.66
C VAL A 294 1.97 17.04 23.21
N SER A 295 0.88 17.18 22.50
CA SER A 295 0.95 17.54 21.09
C SER A 295 1.04 19.03 20.82
N LEU A 296 0.53 19.84 21.74
CA LEU A 296 0.90 21.25 21.82
C LEU A 296 2.41 21.42 22.06
N VAL A 297 3.02 20.58 22.92
CA VAL A 297 4.48 20.52 23.09
C VAL A 297 5.17 20.21 21.76
N MET A 298 4.73 19.17 21.04
CA MET A 298 5.30 18.79 19.73
C MET A 298 5.21 19.92 18.70
N LYS A 299 4.12 20.68 18.68
CA LYS A 299 3.97 21.87 17.84
C LYS A 299 5.02 22.93 18.17
N HIS A 300 5.11 23.29 19.45
CA HIS A 300 6.06 24.31 19.88
C HIS A 300 7.50 23.89 19.56
N ILE A 301 7.84 22.61 19.70
CA ILE A 301 9.13 22.06 19.23
C ILE A 301 9.32 22.29 17.71
N ALA A 302 8.33 21.93 16.89
CA ALA A 302 8.41 22.06 15.43
C ALA A 302 8.54 23.52 14.96
N GLU A 303 7.90 24.46 15.65
CA GLU A 303 8.01 25.91 15.40
C GLU A 303 9.29 26.53 16.01
N GLY A 304 10.09 25.75 16.75
CA GLY A 304 11.31 26.21 17.43
C GLY A 304 11.06 26.97 18.73
N PHE A 305 9.82 27.01 19.21
CA PHE A 305 9.41 27.66 20.47
C PHE A 305 9.64 26.75 21.69
N PHE A 306 10.90 26.40 21.95
CA PHE A 306 11.26 25.44 23.01
C PHE A 306 10.86 25.88 24.43
N SER A 307 10.77 27.18 24.72
CA SER A 307 10.29 27.68 26.02
C SER A 307 8.82 27.36 26.23
N GLN A 308 7.98 27.68 25.24
CA GLN A 308 6.54 27.38 25.27
C GLN A 308 6.29 25.87 25.29
N ALA A 309 7.13 25.09 24.59
CA ALA A 309 7.11 23.63 24.66
C ALA A 309 7.36 23.13 26.09
N ARG A 310 8.34 23.71 26.80
CA ARG A 310 8.63 23.35 28.18
C ARG A 310 7.50 23.72 29.13
N ASP A 311 6.90 24.90 28.95
CA ASP A 311 5.77 25.35 29.78
C ASP A 311 4.54 24.45 29.59
N ALA A 312 4.22 24.11 28.34
CA ALA A 312 3.16 23.16 28.02
C ALA A 312 3.45 21.76 28.62
N ALA A 313 4.71 21.30 28.57
CA ALA A 313 5.11 20.02 29.16
C ALA A 313 4.96 20.03 30.69
N ALA A 314 5.34 21.11 31.36
CA ALA A 314 5.19 21.25 32.80
C ALA A 314 3.71 21.18 33.27
N GLY A 315 2.78 21.64 32.42
CA GLY A 315 1.35 21.59 32.67
C GLY A 315 0.70 20.20 32.52
N ILE A 316 1.40 19.20 31.98
CA ILE A 316 0.87 17.84 31.80
C ILE A 316 0.69 17.18 33.16
N ALA A 317 -0.53 16.83 33.55
CA ALA A 317 -0.82 16.25 34.87
C ALA A 317 -0.27 14.83 35.07
N VAL A 318 -0.21 14.03 34.00
CA VAL A 318 0.24 12.63 34.03
C VAL A 318 1.78 12.55 34.01
N PRO A 319 2.46 12.04 35.07
CA PRO A 319 3.92 12.02 35.16
C PRO A 319 4.62 11.28 34.02
N PHE A 320 4.04 10.16 33.56
CA PHE A 320 4.56 9.38 32.44
C PHE A 320 4.56 10.20 31.13
N LEU A 321 3.44 10.82 30.77
CA LEU A 321 3.33 11.67 29.58
C LEU A 321 4.23 12.91 29.68
N ARG A 322 4.35 13.49 30.87
CA ARG A 322 5.25 14.61 31.16
C ARG A 322 6.71 14.23 30.90
N ALA A 323 7.16 13.08 31.41
CA ALA A 323 8.52 12.58 31.19
C ALA A 323 8.80 12.37 29.70
N ARG A 324 7.86 11.79 28.96
CA ARG A 324 7.96 11.62 27.50
C ARG A 324 8.05 12.96 26.78
N ALA A 325 7.25 13.95 27.16
CA ALA A 325 7.29 15.28 26.57
C ALA A 325 8.67 15.95 26.75
N TYR A 326 9.26 15.87 27.95
CA TYR A 326 10.61 16.38 28.17
C TYR A 326 11.66 15.67 27.31
N LEU A 327 11.60 14.34 27.18
CA LEU A 327 12.51 13.58 26.31
C LEU A 327 12.33 13.93 24.84
N ALA A 328 11.10 14.18 24.39
CA ALA A 328 10.81 14.63 23.02
C ALA A 328 11.46 16.00 22.74
N ILE A 329 11.26 16.98 23.63
CA ILE A 329 11.92 18.29 23.56
C ILE A 329 13.45 18.11 23.50
N ALA A 330 14.01 17.31 24.40
CA ALA A 330 15.46 17.06 24.47
C ALA A 330 16.02 16.44 23.18
N SER A 331 15.24 15.58 22.51
CA SER A 331 15.66 14.83 21.32
C SER A 331 15.75 15.66 20.04
N GLU A 332 15.14 16.85 20.02
CA GLU A 332 15.04 17.74 18.85
C GLU A 332 16.09 18.87 18.86
N TYR A 333 16.77 19.09 19.99
CA TYR A 333 17.93 19.98 20.02
C TYR A 333 19.07 19.44 19.15
N LYS A 334 19.49 20.23 18.15
CA LYS A 334 20.58 19.88 17.22
C LYS A 334 21.93 20.49 17.61
N ASP A 335 21.90 21.60 18.34
CA ASP A 335 23.09 22.38 18.65
C ASP A 335 23.81 21.85 19.90
N ARG A 336 25.12 21.66 19.79
CA ARG A 336 25.98 21.32 20.94
C ARG A 336 25.99 22.39 22.03
N ALA A 337 25.66 23.63 21.68
CA ALA A 337 25.55 24.74 22.64
C ALA A 337 24.39 24.55 23.64
N ALA A 338 23.33 23.82 23.26
CA ALA A 338 22.17 23.56 24.12
C ALA A 338 22.28 22.25 24.92
N MET A 339 23.47 21.64 24.97
CA MET A 339 23.69 20.34 25.59
C MET A 339 23.34 20.30 27.08
N GLN A 340 23.54 21.40 27.82
CA GLN A 340 23.13 21.51 29.21
C GLN A 340 21.60 21.42 29.35
N VAL A 341 20.85 22.14 28.51
CA VAL A 341 19.38 22.12 28.51
C VAL A 341 18.85 20.72 28.19
N VAL A 342 19.46 20.03 27.22
CA VAL A 342 19.13 18.63 26.89
C VAL A 342 19.33 17.72 28.10
N TYR A 343 20.46 17.87 28.82
CA TYR A 343 20.73 17.08 30.00
C TYR A 343 19.78 17.38 31.15
N ASP A 344 19.40 18.65 31.34
CA ASP A 344 18.43 19.04 32.35
C ASP A 344 17.05 18.41 32.08
N LEU A 345 16.58 18.45 30.83
CA LEU A 345 15.33 17.81 30.42
C LEU A 345 15.35 16.30 30.60
N ILE A 346 16.46 15.63 30.24
CA ILE A 346 16.61 14.19 30.47
C ILE A 346 16.61 13.88 31.97
N ASN A 347 17.31 14.67 32.78
CA ASN A 347 17.35 14.49 34.22
C ASN A 347 15.98 14.74 34.87
N GLU A 348 15.22 15.73 34.41
CA GLU A 348 13.84 15.98 34.83
C GLU A 348 12.94 14.77 34.48
N ALA A 349 13.06 14.20 33.28
CA ALA A 349 12.34 13.00 32.88
C ALA A 349 12.75 11.76 33.71
N VAL A 350 14.04 11.56 33.95
CA VAL A 350 14.56 10.43 34.75
C VAL A 350 14.17 10.54 36.22
N LYS A 351 14.04 11.76 36.77
CA LYS A 351 13.51 11.96 38.14
C LYS A 351 12.05 11.50 38.26
N LEU A 352 11.23 11.73 37.23
CA LEU A 352 9.82 11.31 37.24
C LEU A 352 9.67 9.79 37.32
N VAL A 353 10.68 9.00 36.91
CA VAL A 353 10.69 7.53 37.00
C VAL A 353 10.46 7.04 38.44
N GLU A 354 10.93 7.79 39.44
CA GLU A 354 10.74 7.42 40.86
C GLU A 354 9.28 7.57 41.31
N THR A 355 8.52 8.44 40.65
CA THR A 355 7.10 8.68 40.94
C THR A 355 6.16 7.71 40.25
N LEU A 356 6.66 6.99 39.24
CA LEU A 356 5.87 5.99 38.50
C LEU A 356 5.65 4.76 39.39
N LYS A 357 4.46 4.18 39.32
CA LYS A 357 4.15 2.92 40.00
C LYS A 357 4.54 1.73 39.14
N ASP A 358 4.24 1.80 37.85
CA ASP A 358 4.38 0.70 36.92
C ASP A 358 5.83 0.51 36.46
N VAL A 359 6.34 -0.73 36.52
CA VAL A 359 7.73 -1.07 36.18
C VAL A 359 7.99 -0.97 34.66
N PRO A 360 7.09 -1.47 33.77
CA PRO A 360 7.14 -1.22 32.34
C PRO A 360 7.28 0.26 31.96
N GLU A 361 6.47 1.16 32.54
CA GLU A 361 6.59 2.60 32.29
C GLU A 361 7.97 3.15 32.66
N LYS A 362 8.53 2.71 33.80
CA LYS A 362 9.89 3.11 34.23
C LYS A 362 10.94 2.70 33.21
N ILE A 363 10.91 1.44 32.77
CA ILE A 363 11.86 0.89 31.82
C ILE A 363 11.72 1.60 30.46
N LEU A 364 10.51 1.93 30.02
CA LEU A 364 10.26 2.66 28.79
C LEU A 364 10.88 4.07 28.82
N ILE A 365 10.72 4.81 29.93
CA ILE A 365 11.34 6.14 30.07
C ILE A 365 12.87 6.03 30.09
N LEU A 366 13.44 5.05 30.79
CA LEU A 366 14.89 4.84 30.83
C LEU A 366 15.48 4.49 29.47
N THR A 367 14.83 3.60 28.70
CA THR A 367 15.27 3.23 27.35
C THR A 367 15.11 4.39 26.36
N GLN A 368 14.05 5.21 26.48
CA GLN A 368 13.91 6.44 25.70
C GLN A 368 15.00 7.47 26.04
N ALA A 369 15.30 7.68 27.32
CA ALA A 369 16.41 8.53 27.74
C ALA A 369 17.77 8.03 27.20
N ALA A 370 18.00 6.71 27.22
CA ALA A 370 19.18 6.08 26.62
C ALA A 370 19.25 6.33 25.11
N SER A 371 18.12 6.29 24.40
CA SER A 371 18.05 6.61 22.96
C SER A 371 18.45 8.06 22.66
N VAL A 372 18.07 9.01 23.52
CA VAL A 372 18.50 10.42 23.36
C VAL A 372 20.01 10.52 23.58
N TYR A 373 20.55 9.87 24.61
CA TYR A 373 22.01 9.82 24.82
C TYR A 373 22.77 9.10 23.70
N PHE A 374 22.18 8.09 23.06
CA PHE A 374 22.74 7.40 21.90
C PHE A 374 22.96 8.34 20.72
N LYS A 375 22.02 9.26 20.44
CA LYS A 375 22.20 10.32 19.41
C LYS A 375 23.44 11.18 19.68
N PHE A 376 23.73 11.46 20.94
CA PHE A 376 24.88 12.25 21.38
C PHE A 376 26.14 11.41 21.69
N LYS A 377 26.13 10.10 21.37
CA LYS A 377 27.24 9.15 21.57
C LYS A 377 27.75 9.09 23.02
N GLN A 378 26.86 9.22 24.00
CA GLN A 378 27.20 9.19 25.42
C GLN A 378 27.12 7.76 25.98
N GLU A 379 28.09 6.91 25.60
CA GLU A 379 28.07 5.47 25.93
C GLU A 379 27.96 5.16 27.43
N ALA A 380 28.64 5.93 28.29
CA ALA A 380 28.60 5.71 29.74
C ALA A 380 27.18 5.88 30.31
N LYS A 381 26.46 6.91 29.88
CA LYS A 381 25.08 7.18 30.32
C LYS A 381 24.08 6.19 29.76
N ILE A 382 24.30 5.71 28.53
CA ILE A 382 23.49 4.65 27.93
C ILE A 382 23.63 3.38 28.76
N ARG A 383 24.86 2.98 29.08
CA ARG A 383 25.13 1.81 29.92
C ARG A 383 24.46 1.94 31.29
N GLU A 384 24.58 3.10 31.94
CA GLU A 384 23.93 3.36 33.24
C GLU A 384 22.41 3.18 33.19
N LEU A 385 21.74 3.81 32.21
CA LEU A 385 20.29 3.74 32.08
C LEU A 385 19.81 2.33 31.70
N MET A 386 20.54 1.65 30.81
CA MET A 386 20.23 0.27 30.43
C MET A 386 20.45 -0.70 31.58
N GLN A 387 21.48 -0.50 32.41
CA GLN A 387 21.68 -1.28 33.64
C GLN A 387 20.56 -1.04 34.64
N ARG A 388 20.11 0.21 34.81
CA ARG A 388 18.97 0.52 35.68
C ARG A 388 17.69 -0.14 35.18
N ALA A 389 17.46 -0.13 33.86
CA ALA A 389 16.33 -0.83 33.24
C ALA A 389 16.41 -2.36 33.43
N PHE A 390 17.59 -2.95 33.27
CA PHE A 390 17.85 -4.36 33.55
C PHE A 390 17.58 -4.72 35.01
N ASN A 391 18.07 -3.92 35.95
CA ASN A 391 17.85 -4.17 37.37
C ASN A 391 16.36 -4.09 37.75
N LEU A 392 15.60 -3.19 37.11
CA LEU A 392 14.15 -3.13 37.30
C LEU A 392 13.45 -4.38 36.77
N SER A 393 13.92 -4.98 35.68
CA SER A 393 13.39 -6.26 35.19
C SER A 393 13.73 -7.46 36.10
N GLN A 394 14.74 -7.33 36.98
CA GLN A 394 15.09 -8.33 37.99
C GLN A 394 14.33 -8.18 39.32
N GLY A 395 13.60 -7.08 39.52
CA GLY A 395 12.99 -6.74 40.82
C GLY A 395 11.77 -7.60 41.20
N GLN A 396 11.47 -7.67 42.51
CA GLN A 396 10.26 -8.34 43.01
C GLN A 396 9.00 -7.58 42.54
N GLY A 397 8.11 -8.27 41.81
CA GLY A 397 6.89 -7.71 41.22
C GLY A 397 6.71 -8.05 39.74
N TYR A 398 7.74 -8.60 39.11
CA TYR A 398 7.76 -9.03 37.72
C TYR A 398 7.58 -10.56 37.69
N THR A 399 6.41 -11.04 37.26
CA THR A 399 6.04 -12.47 37.29
C THR A 399 5.98 -13.01 35.87
N ASN A 400 6.78 -14.05 35.56
CA ASN A 400 6.84 -14.97 34.38
C ASN A 400 5.88 -14.88 33.16
N LYS A 401 4.75 -14.16 33.19
CA LYS A 401 3.98 -13.66 32.02
C LYS A 401 4.76 -12.62 31.19
N ASP A 402 5.98 -12.29 31.59
CA ASP A 402 6.78 -11.14 31.17
C ASP A 402 7.82 -11.40 30.06
N SER A 403 7.85 -12.61 29.50
CA SER A 403 8.86 -13.03 28.51
C SER A 403 8.85 -12.15 27.25
N GLU A 404 7.70 -11.57 26.89
CA GLU A 404 7.58 -10.62 25.76
C GLU A 404 8.29 -9.29 26.04
N PHE A 405 8.20 -8.78 27.28
CA PHE A 405 8.82 -7.51 27.64
C PHE A 405 10.31 -7.67 27.95
N VAL A 406 10.74 -8.83 28.47
CA VAL A 406 12.16 -9.21 28.49
C VAL A 406 12.71 -9.27 27.05
N SER A 407 11.94 -9.81 26.10
CA SER A 407 12.29 -9.78 24.68
C SER A 407 12.37 -8.35 24.12
N PHE A 408 11.45 -7.46 24.48
CA PHE A 408 11.52 -6.04 24.12
C PHE A 408 12.81 -5.38 24.63
N LEU A 409 13.14 -5.56 25.91
CA LEU A 409 14.34 -4.99 26.51
C LEU A 409 15.60 -5.56 25.87
N LEU A 410 15.63 -6.87 25.60
CA LEU A 410 16.70 -7.54 24.89
C LEU A 410 16.93 -6.91 23.50
N LYS A 411 15.86 -6.69 22.73
CA LYS A 411 15.95 -6.00 21.43
C LYS A 411 16.54 -4.59 21.58
N LYS A 412 16.13 -3.81 22.59
CA LYS A 412 16.70 -2.48 22.87
C LYS A 412 18.18 -2.54 23.27
N CYS A 413 18.58 -3.53 24.06
CA CYS A 413 19.99 -3.79 24.35
C CYS A 413 20.79 -4.05 23.06
N LEU A 414 20.28 -4.90 22.15
CA LEU A 414 20.93 -5.16 20.86
C LEU A 414 20.98 -3.91 19.95
N GLU A 415 19.95 -3.06 19.95
CA GLU A 415 19.96 -1.77 19.25
C GLU A 415 21.09 -0.85 19.75
N PHE A 416 21.22 -0.70 21.07
CA PHE A 416 22.22 0.17 21.71
C PHE A 416 23.61 -0.48 21.87
N GLY A 417 23.84 -1.64 21.26
CA GLY A 417 25.13 -2.36 21.28
C GLY A 417 25.49 -2.99 22.63
N GLN A 418 24.54 -3.13 23.55
CA GLN A 418 24.71 -3.78 24.85
C GLN A 418 24.50 -5.31 24.74
N ILE A 419 25.40 -6.00 24.03
CA ILE A 419 25.26 -7.43 23.73
C ILE A 419 25.33 -8.30 24.99
N GLU A 420 26.18 -7.94 25.95
CA GLU A 420 26.31 -8.67 27.22
C GLU A 420 24.98 -8.68 27.98
N LEU A 421 24.36 -7.51 28.17
CA LEU A 421 23.04 -7.39 28.80
C LEU A 421 21.94 -8.15 28.02
N ALA A 422 22.03 -8.19 26.69
CA ALA A 422 21.07 -8.95 25.88
C ALA A 422 21.19 -10.47 26.12
N ASN A 423 22.41 -10.98 26.29
CA ASN A 423 22.65 -12.39 26.62
C ASN A 423 22.16 -12.72 28.05
N ASP A 424 22.38 -11.82 29.02
CA ASP A 424 21.89 -12.01 30.39
C ASP A 424 20.35 -12.05 30.44
N LEU A 425 19.68 -11.24 29.60
CA LEU A 425 18.22 -11.27 29.46
C LEU A 425 17.72 -12.54 28.77
N LEU A 426 18.49 -13.13 27.85
CA LEU A 426 18.12 -14.38 27.18
C LEU A 426 17.97 -15.54 28.17
N GLU A 427 18.82 -15.59 29.21
CA GLU A 427 18.77 -16.63 30.23
C GLU A 427 17.47 -16.60 31.05
N GLN A 428 16.82 -15.45 31.11
CA GLN A 428 15.59 -15.22 31.89
C GLN A 428 14.31 -15.59 31.14
N ILE A 429 14.39 -15.81 29.82
CA ILE A 429 13.23 -16.21 29.04
C ILE A 429 12.93 -17.68 29.30
N GLY A 430 11.91 -17.92 30.12
CA GLY A 430 11.47 -19.27 30.50
C GLY A 430 10.65 -19.99 29.41
N ASP A 431 9.93 -19.25 28.57
CA ASP A 431 9.17 -19.82 27.45
C ASP A 431 10.13 -20.26 26.33
N ALA A 432 10.15 -21.56 26.04
CA ALA A 432 11.01 -22.14 25.01
C ALA A 432 10.82 -21.52 23.62
N ARG A 433 9.58 -21.14 23.24
CA ARG A 433 9.31 -20.53 21.94
C ARG A 433 9.84 -19.10 21.87
N LEU A 434 9.62 -18.30 22.91
CA LEU A 434 10.15 -16.93 22.98
C LEU A 434 11.68 -16.92 23.09
N LYS A 435 12.24 -17.93 23.76
CA LYS A 435 13.69 -18.13 23.84
C LYS A 435 14.30 -18.44 22.48
N ASP A 436 13.69 -19.35 21.71
CA ASP A 436 14.10 -19.62 20.33
C ASP A 436 14.07 -18.35 19.46
N LEU A 437 13.02 -17.53 19.57
CA LEU A 437 12.91 -16.25 18.87
C LEU A 437 13.98 -15.24 19.31
N ALA A 438 14.26 -15.14 20.61
CA ALA A 438 15.30 -14.26 21.15
C ALA A 438 16.70 -14.68 20.68
N VAL A 439 16.99 -15.99 20.62
CA VAL A 439 18.22 -16.50 20.02
C VAL A 439 18.32 -16.09 18.55
N ILE A 440 17.23 -16.21 17.77
CA ILE A 440 17.20 -15.78 16.36
C ILE A 440 17.52 -14.29 16.20
N GLU A 441 17.06 -13.42 17.12
CA GLU A 441 17.38 -11.99 17.08
C GLU A 441 18.85 -11.69 17.43
N ILE A 442 19.41 -12.39 18.42
CA ILE A 442 20.85 -12.29 18.76
C ILE A 442 21.71 -12.79 17.59
N VAL A 443 21.32 -13.91 16.97
CA VAL A 443 21.94 -14.45 15.75
C VAL A 443 21.94 -13.41 14.63
N GLY A 444 20.80 -12.76 14.36
CA GLY A 444 20.69 -11.69 13.38
C GLY A 444 21.59 -10.50 13.70
N LYS A 445 21.67 -10.08 14.97
CA LYS A 445 22.57 -9.00 15.38
C LYS A 445 24.04 -9.36 15.16
N HIS A 446 24.47 -10.57 15.53
CA HIS A 446 25.83 -11.03 15.25
C HIS A 446 26.11 -11.13 13.75
N ALA A 447 25.14 -11.59 12.94
CA ALA A 447 25.25 -11.62 11.49
C ALA A 447 25.45 -10.21 10.89
N SER A 448 24.73 -9.19 11.43
CA SER A 448 24.86 -7.78 11.01
C SER A 448 26.21 -7.15 11.39
N LEU A 449 26.81 -7.61 12.50
CA LEU A 449 28.15 -7.20 12.95
C LEU A 449 29.28 -7.97 12.24
N ASP A 450 28.93 -8.81 11.26
CA ASP A 450 29.82 -9.71 10.52
C ASP A 450 30.50 -10.80 11.37
N ASN A 451 29.91 -11.13 12.52
CA ASN A 451 30.30 -12.29 13.32
C ASN A 451 29.61 -13.57 12.79
N PHE A 452 29.80 -13.87 11.50
CA PHE A 452 29.04 -14.92 10.80
C PHE A 452 29.16 -16.31 11.44
N GLN A 453 30.38 -16.70 11.85
CA GLN A 453 30.61 -17.99 12.50
C GLN A 453 29.89 -18.10 13.85
N LEU A 454 29.92 -17.04 14.67
CA LEU A 454 29.21 -17.00 15.94
C LEU A 454 27.69 -17.02 15.74
N ALA A 455 27.20 -16.31 14.73
CA ALA A 455 25.78 -16.34 14.38
C ALA A 455 25.34 -17.76 13.98
N ARG A 456 26.18 -18.48 13.24
CA ARG A 456 25.93 -19.87 12.86
C ARG A 456 25.96 -20.82 14.08
N THR A 457 26.95 -20.72 14.96
CA THR A 457 27.02 -21.59 16.15
C THR A 457 25.84 -21.37 17.09
N LEU A 458 25.38 -20.12 17.22
CA LEU A 458 24.17 -19.80 17.97
C LEU A 458 22.92 -20.37 17.28
N ALA A 459 22.83 -20.31 15.95
CA ALA A 459 21.74 -20.97 15.22
C ALA A 459 21.75 -22.50 15.43
N ASP A 460 22.93 -23.12 15.45
CA ASP A 460 23.11 -24.56 15.68
C ASP A 460 22.61 -25.00 17.07
N SER A 461 22.65 -24.10 18.06
CA SER A 461 22.19 -24.38 19.43
C SER A 461 20.68 -24.59 19.57
N LEU A 462 19.90 -24.21 18.55
CA LEU A 462 18.45 -24.38 18.55
C LEU A 462 18.05 -25.86 18.43
N GLN A 463 17.11 -26.26 19.29
CA GLN A 463 16.72 -27.67 19.44
C GLN A 463 15.89 -28.19 18.27
N THR A 464 14.91 -27.40 17.81
CA THR A 464 14.02 -27.84 16.73
C THR A 464 14.63 -27.55 15.35
N ASN A 465 14.45 -28.48 14.40
CA ASN A 465 14.91 -28.27 13.02
C ASN A 465 14.26 -27.04 12.37
N VAL A 466 12.99 -26.75 12.71
CA VAL A 466 12.25 -25.58 12.22
C VAL A 466 12.88 -24.27 12.72
N SER A 467 13.13 -24.15 14.03
CA SER A 467 13.79 -22.97 14.61
C SER A 467 15.19 -22.79 14.04
N ARG A 468 15.95 -23.87 13.84
CA ARG A 468 17.28 -23.84 13.23
C ARG A 468 17.24 -23.33 11.78
N CYS A 469 16.30 -23.81 10.97
CA CYS A 469 16.12 -23.32 9.60
C CYS A 469 15.77 -21.83 9.59
N LYS A 470 14.87 -21.38 10.46
CA LYS A 470 14.52 -19.95 10.60
C LYS A 470 15.74 -19.11 11.01
N ALA A 471 16.56 -19.60 11.93
CA ALA A 471 17.80 -18.93 12.33
C ALA A 471 18.80 -18.83 11.18
N TYR A 472 19.02 -19.90 10.41
CA TYR A 472 19.88 -19.84 9.23
C TYR A 472 19.38 -18.85 8.18
N LEU A 473 18.07 -18.85 7.90
CA LEU A 473 17.46 -17.86 7.01
C LEU A 473 17.71 -16.43 7.52
N ARG A 474 17.63 -16.19 8.84
CA ARG A 474 17.96 -14.90 9.48
C ARG A 474 19.44 -14.54 9.32
N VAL A 475 20.37 -15.48 9.53
CA VAL A 475 21.82 -15.26 9.30
C VAL A 475 22.08 -14.83 7.87
N ILE A 476 21.48 -15.52 6.91
CA ILE A 476 21.66 -15.24 5.49
C ILE A 476 21.13 -13.84 5.14
N ALA A 477 19.92 -13.51 5.63
CA ALA A 477 19.24 -12.25 5.35
C ALA A 477 19.91 -11.03 5.99
N ASP A 478 20.36 -11.14 7.25
CA ASP A 478 20.89 -9.99 8.01
C ASP A 478 22.40 -9.79 7.83
N ASN A 479 23.14 -10.80 7.36
CA ASN A 479 24.55 -10.63 7.02
C ASN A 479 24.68 -9.83 5.72
N PRO A 480 25.58 -8.82 5.62
CA PRO A 480 25.71 -7.96 4.45
C PRO A 480 25.83 -8.75 3.14
N GLU A 481 25.08 -8.37 2.10
CA GLU A 481 24.91 -9.14 0.86
C GLU A 481 26.24 -9.62 0.23
N ASN A 482 27.24 -8.73 0.19
CA ASN A 482 28.55 -8.98 -0.41
C ASN A 482 29.53 -9.78 0.47
N ARG A 483 29.11 -10.21 1.67
CA ARG A 483 29.94 -11.00 2.59
C ARG A 483 29.46 -12.45 2.67
N ASN A 484 30.40 -13.37 2.90
CA ASN A 484 30.14 -14.79 3.14
C ASN A 484 29.27 -15.49 2.07
N TYR A 485 29.31 -15.04 0.82
CA TYR A 485 28.40 -15.49 -0.25
C TYR A 485 28.33 -17.01 -0.41
N GLN A 486 29.49 -17.69 -0.45
CA GLN A 486 29.55 -19.15 -0.57
C GLN A 486 28.94 -19.86 0.65
N GLU A 487 29.23 -19.38 1.86
CA GLU A 487 28.67 -19.94 3.09
C GLU A 487 27.15 -19.76 3.17
N LYS A 488 26.62 -18.62 2.72
CA LYS A 488 25.18 -18.39 2.64
C LYS A 488 24.48 -19.38 1.71
N ILE A 489 25.07 -19.63 0.55
CA ILE A 489 24.58 -20.64 -0.39
C ILE A 489 24.63 -22.04 0.23
N ASN A 490 25.72 -22.37 0.94
CA ASN A 490 25.84 -23.65 1.63
C ASN A 490 24.76 -23.83 2.70
N LEU A 491 24.46 -22.77 3.47
CA LEU A 491 23.35 -22.76 4.42
C LEU A 491 21.98 -22.93 3.73
N LEU A 492 21.74 -22.29 2.58
CA LEU A 492 20.51 -22.49 1.80
C LEU A 492 20.35 -23.95 1.35
N ASN A 493 21.43 -24.58 0.85
CA ASN A 493 21.40 -25.99 0.47
C ASN A 493 21.18 -26.92 1.68
N LEU A 494 21.74 -26.57 2.84
CA LEU A 494 21.54 -27.30 4.10
C LEU A 494 20.08 -27.22 4.57
N ILE A 495 19.44 -26.05 4.42
CA ILE A 495 18.02 -25.89 4.72
C ILE A 495 17.20 -26.84 3.84
N VAL A 496 17.42 -26.82 2.51
CA VAL A 496 16.70 -27.67 1.56
C VAL A 496 16.84 -29.16 1.89
N SER A 497 18.03 -29.63 2.27
CA SER A 497 18.23 -31.04 2.63
C SER A 497 17.58 -31.40 3.97
N SER A 498 17.60 -30.49 4.95
CA SER A 498 17.00 -30.71 6.27
C SER A 498 15.47 -30.85 6.23
N LEU A 499 14.82 -30.24 5.23
CA LEU A 499 13.36 -30.25 5.02
C LEU A 499 12.82 -31.58 4.44
N GLN A 500 13.69 -32.56 4.15
CA GLN A 500 13.28 -33.91 3.73
C GLN A 500 12.78 -34.79 4.90
N ASN A 501 12.94 -34.33 6.14
CA ASN A 501 12.52 -35.03 7.36
C ASN A 501 11.06 -34.73 7.74
N LYS A 502 10.50 -35.49 8.70
CA LYS A 502 9.13 -35.30 9.23
C LYS A 502 8.95 -33.90 9.85
N ILE A 503 8.51 -32.94 9.04
CA ILE A 503 8.11 -31.58 9.42
C ILE A 503 6.64 -31.45 9.05
N SER A 504 5.89 -30.60 9.76
CA SER A 504 4.54 -30.21 9.35
C SER A 504 4.60 -29.65 7.92
N THR A 505 3.63 -30.01 7.08
CA THR A 505 3.59 -29.58 5.67
C THR A 505 3.54 -28.06 5.55
N THR A 506 2.86 -27.38 6.48
CA THR A 506 2.74 -25.91 6.52
C THR A 506 4.07 -25.21 6.83
N ASP A 507 4.83 -25.66 7.83
CA ASP A 507 6.13 -25.04 8.15
C ASP A 507 7.15 -25.37 7.05
N LYS A 508 7.07 -26.56 6.46
CA LYS A 508 7.90 -26.98 5.33
C LYS A 508 7.69 -26.04 4.14
N ASP A 509 6.44 -25.84 3.70
CA ASP A 509 6.12 -24.98 2.55
C ASP A 509 6.55 -23.52 2.82
N ALA A 510 6.34 -22.99 4.03
CA ALA A 510 6.75 -21.65 4.41
C ALA A 510 8.29 -21.46 4.37
N ILE A 511 9.05 -22.42 4.91
CA ILE A 511 10.52 -22.37 4.86
C ILE A 511 11.02 -22.55 3.43
N MET A 512 10.43 -23.43 2.62
CA MET A 512 10.78 -23.61 1.21
C MET A 512 10.53 -22.34 0.40
N SER A 513 9.43 -21.64 0.65
CA SER A 513 9.11 -20.36 0.03
C SER A 513 10.18 -19.32 0.36
N GLN A 514 10.48 -19.10 1.65
CA GLN A 514 11.53 -18.15 2.07
C GLN A 514 12.91 -18.51 1.50
N CYS A 515 13.27 -19.80 1.48
CA CYS A 515 14.51 -20.29 0.91
C CYS A 515 14.59 -20.03 -0.61
N SER A 516 13.48 -20.23 -1.33
CA SER A 516 13.38 -19.97 -2.77
C SER A 516 13.58 -18.49 -3.09
N LEU A 517 12.99 -17.60 -2.31
CA LEU A 517 13.17 -16.14 -2.47
C LEU A 517 14.62 -15.72 -2.22
N LEU A 518 15.28 -16.23 -1.18
CA LEU A 518 16.70 -15.93 -0.92
C LEU A 518 17.60 -16.48 -2.04
N LEU A 519 17.33 -17.68 -2.56
CA LEU A 519 18.06 -18.21 -3.72
C LEU A 519 17.90 -17.32 -4.95
N ALA A 520 16.69 -16.83 -5.21
CA ALA A 520 16.43 -15.87 -6.27
C ALA A 520 17.19 -14.54 -6.06
N ARG A 521 17.30 -14.04 -4.83
CA ARG A 521 18.11 -12.85 -4.51
C ARG A 521 19.59 -13.05 -4.78
N TYR A 522 20.10 -14.27 -4.62
CA TYR A 522 21.46 -14.65 -5.01
C TYR A 522 21.58 -15.13 -6.46
N GLU A 523 20.69 -14.66 -7.34
CA GLU A 523 20.69 -14.93 -8.79
C GLU A 523 20.54 -16.43 -9.16
N ARG A 524 20.15 -17.29 -8.23
CA ARG A 524 19.92 -18.73 -8.44
C ARG A 524 18.45 -19.05 -8.71
N PHE A 525 17.84 -18.31 -9.64
CA PHE A 525 16.43 -18.46 -9.99
C PHE A 525 16.04 -19.87 -10.45
N HIS A 526 16.91 -20.56 -11.18
CA HIS A 526 16.64 -21.94 -11.58
C HIS A 526 16.42 -22.86 -10.38
N LEU A 527 17.22 -22.71 -9.31
CA LEU A 527 17.04 -23.51 -8.10
C LEU A 527 15.77 -23.09 -7.34
N ALA A 528 15.45 -21.80 -7.31
CA ALA A 528 14.19 -21.32 -6.74
C ALA A 528 12.97 -21.92 -7.46
N LEU A 529 13.02 -21.99 -8.80
CA LEU A 529 11.97 -22.60 -9.62
C LEU A 529 11.91 -24.13 -9.50
N GLN A 530 13.01 -24.81 -9.13
CA GLN A 530 12.96 -26.23 -8.80
C GLN A 530 12.39 -26.49 -7.40
N LEU A 531 12.62 -25.58 -6.45
CA LEU A 531 12.09 -25.72 -5.10
C LEU A 531 10.59 -25.49 -5.03
N GLN A 532 10.04 -24.55 -5.81
CA GLN A 532 8.60 -24.32 -5.83
C GLN A 532 7.80 -25.55 -6.28
N GLU A 533 8.37 -26.42 -7.14
CA GLU A 533 7.71 -27.68 -7.55
C GLU A 533 7.51 -28.66 -6.39
N LYS A 534 8.27 -28.49 -5.30
CA LYS A 534 8.21 -29.35 -4.10
C LYS A 534 7.23 -28.83 -3.04
N ILE A 535 6.65 -27.66 -3.25
CA ILE A 535 5.63 -27.07 -2.37
C ILE A 535 4.30 -27.79 -2.64
N GLU A 536 3.70 -28.31 -1.57
CA GLU A 536 2.48 -29.13 -1.67
C GLU A 536 1.23 -28.25 -1.75
N SER A 537 1.22 -27.12 -1.06
CA SER A 537 0.13 -26.15 -1.15
C SER A 537 0.16 -25.41 -2.50
N ASP A 538 -0.82 -25.68 -3.37
CA ASP A 538 -1.02 -24.93 -4.62
C ASP A 538 -1.13 -23.42 -4.37
N VAL A 539 -1.76 -23.01 -3.25
CA VAL A 539 -1.89 -21.58 -2.88
C VAL A 539 -0.54 -20.95 -2.56
N MET A 540 0.26 -21.57 -1.68
CA MET A 540 1.59 -21.03 -1.34
C MET A 540 2.54 -21.07 -2.54
N ARG A 541 2.39 -22.07 -3.40
CA ARG A 541 3.16 -22.20 -4.64
C ARG A 541 2.83 -21.09 -5.63
N ASP A 542 1.55 -20.83 -5.89
CA ASP A 542 1.10 -19.74 -6.76
C ASP A 542 1.59 -18.38 -6.23
N GLU A 543 1.53 -18.17 -4.91
CA GLU A 543 2.01 -16.94 -4.27
C GLU A 543 3.54 -16.78 -4.38
N LEU A 544 4.30 -17.87 -4.18
CA LEU A 544 5.75 -17.85 -4.40
C LEU A 544 6.10 -17.55 -5.86
N LEU A 545 5.40 -18.16 -6.82
CA LEU A 545 5.61 -17.89 -8.25
C LEU A 545 5.36 -16.42 -8.56
N TRP A 546 4.31 -15.82 -8.00
CA TRP A 546 4.06 -14.39 -8.11
C TRP A 546 5.22 -13.54 -7.57
N GLN A 547 5.71 -13.84 -6.36
CA GLN A 547 6.84 -13.11 -5.78
C GLN A 547 8.13 -13.27 -6.59
N LEU A 548 8.40 -14.46 -7.11
CA LEU A 548 9.54 -14.71 -8.00
C LEU A 548 9.40 -13.97 -9.33
N ALA A 549 8.19 -13.88 -9.88
CA ALA A 549 7.90 -13.09 -11.06
C ALA A 549 8.19 -11.61 -10.80
N GLU A 550 7.67 -11.03 -9.70
CA GLU A 550 7.93 -9.64 -9.33
C GLU A 550 9.42 -9.35 -9.15
N MET A 551 10.18 -10.27 -8.54
CA MET A 551 11.63 -10.13 -8.43
C MET A 551 12.31 -10.02 -9.80
N LYS A 552 11.91 -10.86 -10.77
CA LYS A 552 12.44 -10.80 -12.15
C LYS A 552 12.06 -9.52 -12.87
N ILE A 553 10.83 -9.06 -12.69
CA ILE A 553 10.34 -7.82 -13.28
C ILE A 553 11.12 -6.62 -12.72
N ASN A 554 11.33 -6.60 -11.40
CA ASN A 554 12.16 -5.59 -10.73
C ASN A 554 13.62 -5.61 -11.18
N SER A 555 14.14 -6.77 -11.61
CA SER A 555 15.48 -6.93 -12.20
C SER A 555 15.53 -6.70 -13.72
N ASN A 556 14.56 -5.99 -14.31
CA ASN A 556 14.44 -5.70 -15.75
C ASN A 556 14.19 -6.92 -16.67
N ALA A 557 13.80 -8.07 -16.13
CA ALA A 557 13.52 -9.29 -16.90
C ALA A 557 12.00 -9.55 -16.97
N VAL A 558 11.25 -8.63 -17.60
CA VAL A 558 9.77 -8.68 -17.62
C VAL A 558 9.24 -9.90 -18.37
N GLU A 559 9.87 -10.29 -19.48
CA GLU A 559 9.48 -11.51 -20.21
C GLU A 559 9.65 -12.76 -19.35
N GLU A 560 10.77 -12.88 -18.63
CA GLU A 560 11.02 -13.99 -17.71
C GLU A 560 10.01 -13.98 -16.56
N GLY A 561 9.74 -12.82 -15.96
CA GLY A 561 8.72 -12.70 -14.90
C GLY A 561 7.32 -13.08 -15.39
N SER A 562 6.96 -12.65 -16.61
CA SER A 562 5.68 -13.00 -17.24
C SER A 562 5.60 -14.50 -17.55
N ALA A 563 6.71 -15.13 -17.92
CA ALA A 563 6.79 -16.58 -18.08
C ALA A 563 6.60 -17.32 -16.74
N ILE A 564 7.11 -16.78 -15.63
CA ILE A 564 6.86 -17.34 -14.29
C ILE A 564 5.38 -17.24 -13.92
N VAL A 565 4.70 -16.12 -14.24
CA VAL A 565 3.24 -16.00 -14.03
C VAL A 565 2.47 -17.08 -14.77
N ARG A 566 2.91 -17.46 -15.98
CA ARG A 566 2.28 -18.55 -16.75
C ARG A 566 2.37 -19.93 -16.07
N LEU A 567 3.27 -20.12 -15.10
CA LEU A 567 3.42 -21.36 -14.33
C LEU A 567 2.38 -21.52 -13.21
N ILE A 568 1.64 -20.45 -12.89
CA ILE A 568 0.56 -20.47 -11.89
C ILE A 568 -0.49 -21.48 -12.35
N LYS A 569 -0.83 -22.41 -11.46
CA LYS A 569 -1.65 -23.58 -11.81
C LYS A 569 -3.12 -23.21 -11.91
N ASP A 570 -3.62 -22.48 -10.92
CA ASP A 570 -5.00 -22.00 -10.88
C ASP A 570 -5.27 -20.99 -12.01
N HIS A 571 -6.28 -21.26 -12.84
CA HIS A 571 -6.60 -20.46 -14.03
C HIS A 571 -6.98 -19.02 -13.66
N ASP A 572 -7.89 -18.86 -12.71
CA ASP A 572 -8.42 -17.57 -12.28
C ASP A 572 -7.32 -16.71 -11.64
N ARG A 573 -6.47 -17.29 -10.77
CA ARG A 573 -5.29 -16.60 -10.21
C ARG A 573 -4.27 -16.24 -11.27
N ARG A 574 -4.01 -17.13 -12.23
CA ARG A 574 -3.04 -16.86 -13.30
C ARG A 574 -3.46 -15.64 -14.12
N ILE A 575 -4.73 -15.57 -14.53
CA ILE A 575 -5.27 -14.41 -15.23
C ILE A 575 -5.22 -13.16 -14.34
N ALA A 576 -5.67 -13.28 -13.08
CA ALA A 576 -5.64 -12.18 -12.11
C ALA A 576 -4.22 -11.59 -11.94
N ARG A 577 -3.20 -12.43 -11.75
CA ARG A 577 -1.80 -11.99 -11.61
C ARG A 577 -1.26 -11.34 -12.89
N MET A 578 -1.67 -11.82 -14.08
CA MET A 578 -1.30 -11.16 -15.34
C MET A 578 -1.95 -9.77 -15.46
N ILE A 579 -3.20 -9.62 -15.04
CA ILE A 579 -3.88 -8.32 -14.99
C ILE A 579 -3.18 -7.40 -14.00
N GLU A 580 -2.85 -7.88 -12.79
CA GLU A 580 -2.12 -7.11 -11.78
C GLU A 580 -0.75 -6.66 -12.25
N LEU A 581 -0.02 -7.52 -12.97
CA LEU A 581 1.24 -7.18 -13.62
C LEU A 581 1.04 -6.04 -14.63
N GLY A 582 0.06 -6.17 -15.51
CA GLY A 582 -0.29 -5.13 -16.49
C GLY A 582 -0.70 -3.81 -15.83
N CYS A 583 -1.45 -3.87 -14.73
CA CYS A 583 -1.83 -2.71 -13.93
C CYS A 583 -0.59 -2.02 -13.34
N GLY A 584 0.31 -2.77 -12.71
CA GLY A 584 1.55 -2.23 -12.13
C GLY A 584 2.46 -1.60 -13.20
N ILE A 585 2.56 -2.20 -14.38
CA ILE A 585 3.32 -1.64 -15.51
C ILE A 585 2.67 -0.34 -16.00
N PHE A 586 1.34 -0.31 -16.11
CA PHE A 586 0.59 0.88 -16.52
C PHE A 586 0.81 2.06 -15.58
N GLU A 587 0.76 1.81 -14.27
CA GLU A 587 0.95 2.81 -13.20
C GLU A 587 2.41 3.25 -13.04
N GLY A 588 3.36 2.55 -13.68
CA GLY A 588 4.79 2.83 -13.55
C GLY A 588 5.42 2.27 -12.27
N ARG A 589 4.79 1.28 -11.63
CA ARG A 589 5.36 0.56 -10.47
C ARG A 589 6.69 -0.12 -10.82
N TYR A 590 6.80 -0.57 -12.06
CA TYR A 590 8.00 -1.21 -12.63
C TYR A 590 8.70 -0.30 -13.65
N ALA A 591 8.56 1.03 -13.53
CA ALA A 591 9.07 1.98 -14.52
C ALA A 591 10.60 1.91 -14.66
N ASN A 592 11.06 1.52 -15.85
CA ASN A 592 12.47 1.35 -16.19
C ASN A 592 12.81 1.91 -17.57
N THR A 593 14.09 2.11 -17.86
CA THR A 593 14.57 2.71 -19.12
C THR A 593 14.48 1.78 -20.33
N THR A 594 14.36 0.47 -20.12
CA THR A 594 14.44 -0.57 -21.16
C THR A 594 13.09 -1.14 -21.58
N PHE A 595 12.05 -1.00 -20.76
CA PHE A 595 10.77 -1.67 -20.98
C PHE A 595 9.60 -0.68 -20.90
N THR A 596 8.81 -0.63 -21.96
CA THR A 596 7.66 0.28 -22.11
C THR A 596 6.33 -0.48 -22.06
N ALA A 597 5.23 0.25 -21.84
CA ALA A 597 3.89 -0.30 -21.99
C ALA A 597 3.62 -0.91 -23.38
N GLY A 598 4.34 -0.46 -24.42
CA GLY A 598 4.27 -1.05 -25.75
C GLY A 598 4.91 -2.44 -25.82
N ASP A 599 5.95 -2.71 -25.02
CA ASP A 599 6.62 -4.00 -24.98
C ASP A 599 5.79 -5.01 -24.18
N PHE A 600 5.08 -4.56 -23.12
CA PHE A 600 4.13 -5.44 -22.42
C PHE A 600 2.91 -5.79 -23.26
N LEU A 601 2.51 -4.95 -24.22
CA LEU A 601 1.36 -5.21 -25.08
C LEU A 601 1.49 -6.54 -25.82
N SER A 602 2.69 -6.89 -26.30
CA SER A 602 2.94 -8.17 -26.97
C SER A 602 2.83 -9.35 -26.00
N VAL A 603 3.30 -9.18 -24.77
CA VAL A 603 3.19 -10.17 -23.69
C VAL A 603 1.72 -10.40 -23.32
N ALA A 604 0.97 -9.33 -23.08
CA ALA A 604 -0.45 -9.41 -22.77
C ALA A 604 -1.24 -10.06 -23.91
N PHE A 605 -0.95 -9.69 -25.17
CA PHE A 605 -1.60 -10.27 -26.34
C PHE A 605 -1.31 -11.76 -26.51
N SER A 606 -0.04 -12.17 -26.39
CA SER A 606 0.34 -13.59 -26.44
C SER A 606 -0.31 -14.39 -25.31
N PHE A 607 -0.31 -13.87 -24.09
CA PHE A 607 -0.99 -14.49 -22.96
C PHE A 607 -2.50 -14.65 -23.20
N TRP A 608 -3.15 -13.62 -23.73
CA TRP A 608 -4.57 -13.68 -24.07
C TRP A 608 -4.87 -14.75 -25.12
N LEU A 609 -4.03 -14.88 -26.14
CA LEU A 609 -4.14 -15.97 -27.12
C LEU A 609 -3.97 -17.35 -26.46
N ASP A 610 -2.92 -17.52 -25.65
CA ASP A 610 -2.66 -18.78 -24.93
C ASP A 610 -3.88 -19.20 -24.08
N GLU A 611 -4.47 -18.27 -23.32
CA GLU A 611 -5.64 -18.57 -22.48
C GLU A 611 -6.90 -18.81 -23.31
N LYS A 612 -7.08 -18.11 -24.44
CA LYS A 612 -8.20 -18.35 -25.33
C LYS A 612 -8.13 -19.75 -25.97
N GLU A 613 -6.95 -20.16 -26.43
CA GLU A 613 -6.74 -21.51 -26.97
C GLU A 613 -7.00 -22.60 -25.92
N ARG A 614 -6.57 -22.38 -24.67
CA ARG A 614 -6.86 -23.31 -23.56
C ARG A 614 -8.36 -23.47 -23.34
N LEU A 615 -9.10 -22.36 -23.29
CA LEU A 615 -10.55 -22.38 -23.12
C LEU A 615 -11.26 -23.11 -24.27
N GLU A 616 -10.81 -22.91 -25.51
CA GLU A 616 -11.36 -23.61 -26.68
C GLU A 616 -11.05 -25.12 -26.67
N THR A 617 -9.95 -25.56 -26.05
CA THR A 617 -9.63 -26.99 -25.89
C THR A 617 -10.34 -27.67 -24.72
N GLU A 618 -10.77 -26.90 -23.73
CA GLU A 618 -11.47 -27.41 -22.53
C GLU A 618 -13.01 -27.41 -22.70
N SER A 619 -13.55 -26.62 -23.64
CA SER A 619 -14.97 -26.60 -24.04
C SER A 619 -15.34 -27.68 -25.06
#